data_AF-A0AAD4VLV3-F1
#
_entry.id   AF-A0AAD4VLV3-F1
#
_cell.length_a   1.000
_cell.length_b   1.000
_cell.length_c   1.000
_cell.angle_alpha   90.00
_cell.angle_beta   90.00
_cell.angle_gamma   90.00
#
_symmetry.space_group_name_H-M   'P 1'
#
loop_
_entity.id
_entity.type
_entity.pdbx_description
1 polymer ?
#
loop_
_entity_poly.entity_id
_entity_poly.type
_entity_poly.pdbx_seq_one_letter_code
_entity_poly.pdbx_strand_id
1 'polypeptide(L)'
;MLRGRIGKWTLALTEFTLRYVPQKAVKGQAVADFLADHPGEEIENIDSLDRANANLLTRAHVCLNNPIYSIHLTPWKLYFDGSKTDKASGAGVVLEEPLGVRHCYSFQLDFQCTNNRAEYEALIIGLEMLVELGVQSVEILGDSMLVLKQIAGEYKCLNPSLAVYLVAARNLLTEFREATWEKGRKLRSQ
;
A
#
# COMPACT_ATOMS: atom_id res chain seq x y z
N MET A 1 -21.99 -31.41 4.68
CA MET A 1 -21.30 -30.89 3.48
C MET A 1 -21.84 -29.50 3.16
N LEU A 2 -21.10 -28.45 3.50
CA LEU A 2 -21.40 -27.10 3.02
C LEU A 2 -20.80 -26.95 1.62
N ARG A 3 -21.58 -27.20 0.56
CA ARG A 3 -21.15 -26.98 -0.84
C ARG A 3 -21.76 -25.68 -1.36
N GLY A 4 -20.92 -24.77 -1.85
CA GLY A 4 -21.32 -23.48 -2.42
C GLY A 4 -20.52 -22.30 -1.84
N ARG A 5 -20.68 -21.11 -2.43
CA ARG A 5 -19.96 -19.89 -1.99
C ARG A 5 -20.22 -19.58 -0.52
N ILE A 6 -21.47 -19.72 -0.07
CA ILE A 6 -21.87 -19.52 1.33
C ILE A 6 -21.09 -20.47 2.25
N GLY A 7 -20.96 -21.74 1.87
CA GLY A 7 -20.24 -22.73 2.68
C GLY A 7 -18.76 -22.40 2.89
N LYS A 8 -18.10 -21.85 1.87
CA LYS A 8 -16.70 -21.42 1.95
C LYS A 8 -16.55 -20.21 2.89
N TRP A 9 -17.43 -19.22 2.75
CA TRP A 9 -17.45 -18.06 3.65
C TRP A 9 -17.78 -18.44 5.09
N THR A 10 -18.73 -19.37 5.30
CA THR A 10 -19.05 -19.87 6.63
C THR A 10 -17.84 -20.50 7.30
N LEU A 11 -17.05 -21.32 6.58
CA LEU A 11 -15.83 -21.93 7.11
C LEU A 11 -14.75 -20.87 7.41
N ALA A 12 -14.53 -19.91 6.51
CA ALA A 12 -13.55 -18.83 6.73
C ALA A 12 -13.91 -17.94 7.93
N LEU A 13 -15.20 -17.77 8.21
CA LEU A 13 -15.69 -16.93 9.29
C LEU A 13 -15.79 -17.65 10.64
N THR A 14 -15.60 -18.98 10.71
CA THR A 14 -15.73 -19.73 11.98
C THR A 14 -14.62 -19.42 12.99
N GLU A 15 -13.48 -18.89 12.56
CA GLU A 15 -12.37 -18.53 13.44
C GLU A 15 -12.63 -17.22 14.22
N PHE A 16 -13.64 -16.45 13.83
CA PHE A 16 -13.97 -15.16 14.43
C PHE A 16 -15.26 -15.24 15.24
N THR A 17 -15.28 -14.61 16.42
CA THR A 17 -16.51 -14.40 17.18
C THR A 17 -17.31 -13.26 16.56
N LEU A 18 -18.22 -13.59 15.64
CA LEU A 18 -19.09 -12.60 15.01
C LEU A 18 -20.17 -12.12 15.98
N ARG A 19 -20.16 -10.81 16.28
CA ARG A 19 -21.28 -10.13 16.93
C ARG A 19 -22.14 -9.46 15.87
N TYR A 20 -23.37 -9.94 15.70
CA TYR A 20 -24.34 -9.28 14.84
C TYR A 20 -24.76 -7.95 15.47
N VAL A 21 -24.52 -6.86 14.75
CA VAL A 21 -25.01 -5.51 15.10
C VAL A 21 -25.98 -5.08 14.01
N PRO A 22 -27.27 -4.85 14.31
CA PRO A 22 -28.22 -4.36 13.32
C PRO A 22 -27.84 -2.93 12.88
N GLN A 23 -27.47 -2.76 11.61
CA GLN A 23 -27.32 -1.44 11.01
C GLN A 23 -28.68 -0.93 10.53
N LYS A 24 -28.90 0.38 10.68
CA LYS A 24 -30.04 1.05 10.05
C LYS A 24 -29.86 0.94 8.53
N ALA A 25 -30.87 0.42 7.84
CA ALA A 25 -30.85 0.34 6.38
C ALA A 25 -30.58 1.74 5.80
N VAL A 26 -29.53 1.87 5.01
CA VAL A 26 -29.33 3.08 4.21
C VAL A 26 -30.43 3.06 3.16
N LYS A 27 -31.37 4.00 3.25
CA LYS A 27 -32.46 4.13 2.26
C LYS A 27 -31.79 4.31 0.90
N GLY A 28 -32.25 3.59 -0.13
CA GLY A 28 -31.77 3.77 -1.51
C GLY A 28 -31.84 5.23 -1.98
N GLN A 29 -32.72 6.02 -1.34
CA GLN A 29 -32.80 7.46 -1.47
C GLN A 29 -31.47 8.17 -1.20
N ALA A 30 -30.67 7.77 -0.22
CA ALA A 30 -29.38 8.43 0.07
C ALA A 30 -28.36 8.26 -1.08
N VAL A 31 -28.44 7.16 -1.82
CA VAL A 31 -27.61 6.94 -3.02
C VAL A 31 -28.15 7.75 -4.20
N ALA A 32 -29.47 7.83 -4.35
CA ALA A 32 -30.12 8.63 -5.38
C ALA A 32 -29.91 10.14 -5.18
N ASP A 33 -30.06 10.63 -3.94
CA ASP A 33 -29.80 12.01 -3.55
C ASP A 33 -28.34 12.37 -3.81
N PHE A 34 -27.40 11.47 -3.48
CA PHE A 34 -25.99 11.66 -3.79
C PHE A 34 -25.72 11.79 -5.30
N LEU A 35 -26.35 10.95 -6.14
CA LEU A 35 -26.18 11.02 -7.59
C LEU A 35 -26.89 12.25 -8.20
N ALA A 36 -28.02 12.67 -7.63
CA ALA A 36 -28.74 13.88 -8.04
C ALA A 36 -27.98 15.16 -7.67
N ASP A 37 -27.29 15.16 -6.53
CA ASP A 37 -26.41 16.25 -6.09
C ASP A 37 -25.08 16.28 -6.86
N HIS A 38 -24.74 15.20 -7.58
CA HIS A 38 -23.49 15.08 -8.34
C HIS A 38 -23.75 14.58 -9.78
N PRO A 39 -24.47 15.34 -10.62
CA PRO A 39 -24.69 14.95 -12.01
C PRO A 39 -23.33 14.86 -12.73
N GLY A 40 -23.07 13.72 -13.38
CA GLY A 40 -21.88 13.52 -14.20
C GLY A 40 -21.97 14.39 -15.45
N GLU A 41 -20.91 15.15 -15.76
CA GLU A 41 -20.86 15.95 -16.98
C GLU A 41 -20.51 15.07 -18.18
N GLU A 42 -21.42 14.99 -19.16
CA GLU A 42 -21.08 14.51 -20.50
C GLU A 42 -20.10 15.51 -21.13
N ILE A 43 -18.89 15.05 -21.45
CA ILE A 43 -17.80 15.92 -21.88
C ILE A 43 -18.01 16.29 -23.36
N GLU A 44 -18.53 17.49 -23.61
CA GLU A 44 -18.59 18.11 -24.93
C GLU A 44 -17.40 19.08 -25.12
N ASN A 45 -16.42 18.65 -25.93
CA ASN A 45 -15.30 19.43 -26.51
C ASN A 45 -14.08 19.84 -25.66
N ILE A 46 -12.92 19.83 -26.31
CA ILE A 46 -11.55 19.93 -25.75
C ILE A 46 -11.21 21.33 -25.18
N ASP A 47 -11.78 22.43 -25.70
CA ASP A 47 -11.57 23.79 -25.15
C ASP A 47 -12.29 24.03 -23.80
N SER A 48 -13.18 23.13 -23.41
CA SER A 48 -13.80 23.15 -22.07
C SER A 48 -12.87 22.56 -20.99
N LEU A 49 -11.82 21.84 -21.39
CA LEU A 49 -10.94 21.09 -20.48
C LEU A 49 -10.14 22.01 -19.55
N ASP A 50 -9.72 23.20 -19.99
CA ASP A 50 -8.95 24.11 -19.12
C ASP A 50 -9.81 24.77 -18.02
N ARG A 51 -11.06 25.12 -18.34
CA ARG A 51 -12.03 25.59 -17.33
C ARG A 51 -12.53 24.46 -16.45
N ALA A 52 -12.77 23.28 -17.03
CA ALA A 52 -13.09 22.07 -16.29
C ALA A 52 -11.92 21.66 -15.38
N ASN A 53 -10.66 21.83 -15.78
CA ASN A 53 -9.48 21.56 -14.96
C ASN A 53 -9.33 22.54 -13.80
N ALA A 54 -9.59 23.84 -14.00
CA ALA A 54 -9.63 24.81 -12.90
C ALA A 54 -10.77 24.50 -11.92
N ASN A 55 -11.93 24.07 -12.43
CA ASN A 55 -13.06 23.63 -11.62
C ASN A 55 -12.83 22.26 -10.98
N LEU A 56 -12.07 21.34 -11.59
CA LEU A 56 -11.68 20.05 -11.03
C LEU A 56 -10.64 20.23 -9.93
N LEU A 57 -9.70 21.16 -10.06
CA LEU A 57 -8.79 21.53 -8.97
C LEU A 57 -9.56 22.17 -7.80
N THR A 58 -10.56 22.99 -8.09
CA THR A 58 -11.44 23.61 -7.07
C THR A 58 -12.38 22.58 -6.42
N ARG A 59 -12.97 21.67 -7.19
CA ARG A 59 -13.80 20.55 -6.69
C ARG A 59 -12.96 19.50 -5.96
N ALA A 60 -11.73 19.23 -6.42
CA ALA A 60 -10.77 18.41 -5.70
C ALA A 60 -10.40 19.07 -4.37
N HIS A 61 -10.25 20.39 -4.30
CA HIS A 61 -10.03 21.11 -3.04
C HIS A 61 -11.22 20.97 -2.07
N VAL A 62 -12.45 20.98 -2.56
CA VAL A 62 -13.66 20.73 -1.74
C VAL A 62 -13.79 19.26 -1.33
N CYS A 63 -13.47 18.31 -2.22
CA CYS A 63 -13.45 16.88 -1.90
C CYS A 63 -12.28 16.49 -0.97
N LEU A 64 -11.12 17.14 -1.07
CA LEU A 64 -9.97 16.96 -0.16
C LEU A 64 -10.28 17.44 1.27
N ASN A 65 -11.23 18.36 1.43
CA ASN A 65 -11.72 18.79 2.74
C ASN A 65 -12.74 17.81 3.35
N ASN A 66 -13.11 16.74 2.62
CA ASN A 66 -13.84 15.62 3.19
C ASN A 66 -12.83 14.57 3.70
N PRO A 67 -12.87 14.22 5.01
CA PRO A 67 -11.94 13.26 5.59
C PRO A 67 -11.94 11.90 4.87
N ILE A 68 -13.07 11.46 4.32
CA ILE A 68 -13.18 10.16 3.61
C ILE A 68 -12.31 10.14 2.35
N TYR A 69 -12.35 11.20 1.54
CA TYR A 69 -11.55 11.28 0.32
C TYR A 69 -10.07 11.54 0.65
N SER A 70 -9.78 12.29 1.72
CA SER A 70 -8.39 12.48 2.19
C SER A 70 -7.74 11.15 2.61
N ILE A 71 -8.49 10.25 3.26
CA ILE A 71 -8.02 8.90 3.62
C ILE A 71 -7.74 8.06 2.37
N HIS A 72 -8.60 8.16 1.35
CA HIS A 72 -8.42 7.43 0.09
C HIS A 72 -7.25 7.96 -0.77
N LEU A 73 -6.83 9.20 -0.55
CA LEU A 73 -5.70 9.83 -1.26
C LEU A 73 -4.38 9.75 -0.48
N THR A 74 -4.43 9.43 0.82
CA THR A 74 -3.22 9.25 1.61
C THR A 74 -2.62 7.87 1.30
N PRO A 75 -1.34 7.78 0.92
CA PRO A 75 -0.71 6.50 0.62
C PRO A 75 -0.60 5.64 1.88
N TRP A 76 -0.57 4.33 1.68
CA TRP A 76 -0.06 3.42 2.73
C TRP A 76 1.42 3.66 2.93
N LYS A 77 1.92 3.50 4.16
CA LYS A 77 3.37 3.55 4.39
C LYS A 77 3.94 2.17 4.60
N LEU A 78 4.97 1.85 3.85
CA LEU A 78 5.79 0.67 4.04
C LEU A 78 7.10 1.08 4.71
N TYR A 79 7.34 0.58 5.92
CA TYR A 79 8.67 0.63 6.53
C TYR A 79 9.34 -0.74 6.43
N PHE A 80 10.61 -0.77 6.04
CA PHE A 80 11.39 -2.01 5.99
C PHE A 80 12.75 -1.86 6.70
N ASP A 81 13.23 -2.94 7.30
CA ASP A 81 14.56 -3.03 7.91
C ASP A 81 15.09 -4.47 7.81
N GLY A 82 16.19 -4.64 7.10
CA GLY A 82 16.90 -5.92 6.99
C GLY A 82 18.02 -6.04 8.01
N SER A 83 18.14 -7.19 8.66
CA SER A 83 19.22 -7.45 9.61
C SER A 83 19.99 -8.72 9.29
N LYS A 84 21.30 -8.70 9.56
CA LYS A 84 22.15 -9.89 9.60
C LYS A 84 22.92 -9.95 10.91
N THR A 85 22.97 -11.14 11.49
CA THR A 85 23.87 -11.54 12.56
C THR A 85 24.73 -12.72 12.08
N ASP A 86 25.66 -13.20 12.88
CA ASP A 86 26.48 -14.36 12.51
C ASP A 86 25.71 -15.68 12.53
N LYS A 87 24.57 -15.72 13.24
CA LYS A 87 23.74 -16.92 13.39
C LYS A 87 22.53 -16.92 12.45
N ALA A 88 21.95 -15.76 12.19
CA ALA A 88 20.70 -15.62 11.45
C ALA A 88 20.61 -14.28 10.73
N SER A 89 19.75 -14.23 9.73
CA SER A 89 19.30 -13.00 9.09
C SER A 89 17.80 -12.83 9.32
N GLY A 90 17.31 -11.59 9.25
CA GLY A 90 15.91 -11.28 9.46
C GLY A 90 15.43 -10.09 8.65
N ALA A 91 14.12 -10.00 8.49
CA ALA A 91 13.41 -8.92 7.82
C ALA A 91 12.34 -8.36 8.75
N GLY A 92 12.34 -7.04 8.96
CA GLY A 92 11.30 -6.31 9.65
C GLY A 92 10.47 -5.51 8.66
N VAL A 93 9.15 -5.56 8.81
CA VAL A 93 8.20 -4.80 7.99
C VAL A 93 7.16 -4.13 8.88
N VAL A 94 6.87 -2.86 8.63
CA VAL A 94 5.71 -2.18 9.22
C VAL A 94 4.86 -1.60 8.11
N LEU A 95 3.57 -1.94 8.09
CA LEU A 95 2.57 -1.35 7.20
C LEU A 95 1.71 -0.37 8.01
N GLU A 96 1.69 0.89 7.61
CA GLU A 96 0.81 1.92 8.20
C GLU A 96 -0.32 2.23 7.23
N GLU A 97 -1.56 2.00 7.67
CA GLU A 97 -2.76 2.42 6.96
C GLU A 97 -2.84 3.94 6.85
N PRO A 98 -3.59 4.48 5.87
CA PRO A 98 -3.94 5.90 5.80
C PRO A 98 -4.55 6.46 7.10
N LEU A 99 -5.24 5.61 7.88
CA LEU A 99 -5.81 5.94 9.18
C LEU A 99 -4.80 5.94 10.33
N GLY A 100 -3.53 5.63 10.06
CA GLY A 100 -2.44 5.58 11.03
C GLY A 100 -2.35 4.26 11.81
N VAL A 101 -3.16 3.26 11.48
CA VAL A 101 -3.08 1.92 12.09
C VAL A 101 -1.82 1.21 11.58
N ARG A 102 -1.03 0.66 12.49
CA ARG A 102 0.24 -0.02 12.17
C ARG A 102 0.15 -1.52 12.35
N HIS A 103 0.65 -2.24 11.36
CA HIS A 103 0.81 -3.70 11.35
C HIS A 103 2.30 -4.03 11.28
N CYS A 104 2.85 -4.60 12.36
CA CYS A 104 4.27 -4.90 12.48
C CYS A 104 4.55 -6.39 12.28
N TYR A 105 5.50 -6.71 11.41
CA TYR A 105 5.92 -8.07 11.08
C TYR A 105 7.42 -8.23 11.23
N SER A 106 7.85 -9.40 11.67
CA SER A 106 9.25 -9.79 11.72
C SER A 106 9.40 -11.23 11.26
N PHE A 107 10.34 -11.46 10.35
CA PHE A 107 10.61 -12.74 9.73
C PHE A 107 12.06 -13.13 9.96
N GLN A 108 12.30 -14.38 10.35
CA GLN A 108 13.63 -14.96 10.29
C GLN A 108 13.83 -15.56 8.90
N LEU A 109 14.88 -15.12 8.20
CA LEU A 109 15.24 -15.68 6.90
C LEU A 109 15.87 -17.05 7.12
N ASP A 110 15.47 -18.04 6.32
CA ASP A 110 15.92 -19.43 6.39
C ASP A 110 17.28 -19.65 5.68
N PHE A 111 17.87 -18.58 5.13
CA PHE A 111 19.19 -18.56 4.55
C PHE A 111 20.07 -17.47 5.17
N GLN A 112 21.38 -17.69 5.17
CA GLN A 112 22.33 -16.64 5.50
C GLN A 112 22.49 -15.68 4.31
N CYS A 113 22.50 -14.39 4.61
CA CYS A 113 22.65 -13.34 3.61
C CYS A 113 23.46 -12.17 4.14
N THR A 114 23.83 -11.23 3.26
CA THR A 114 24.45 -9.97 3.66
C THR A 114 23.40 -8.98 4.16
N ASN A 115 23.80 -7.92 4.87
CA ASN A 115 22.89 -6.83 5.27
C ASN A 115 22.08 -6.31 4.07
N ASN A 116 22.74 -5.95 2.97
CA ASN A 116 22.06 -5.42 1.79
C ASN A 116 21.03 -6.39 1.20
N ARG A 117 21.29 -7.70 1.27
CA ARG A 117 20.34 -8.71 0.81
C ARG A 117 19.15 -8.81 1.78
N ALA A 118 19.39 -8.81 3.09
CA ALA A 118 18.30 -8.76 4.08
C ALA A 118 17.40 -7.52 3.91
N GLU A 119 17.99 -6.37 3.59
CA GLU A 119 17.24 -5.12 3.34
C GLU A 119 16.34 -5.23 2.10
N TYR A 120 16.86 -5.84 1.04
CA TYR A 120 16.06 -6.13 -0.16
C TYR A 120 14.94 -7.13 0.11
N GLU A 121 15.20 -8.18 0.90
CA GLU A 121 14.17 -9.15 1.30
C GLU A 121 13.05 -8.47 2.09
N ALA A 122 13.40 -7.62 3.06
CA ALA A 122 12.41 -6.87 3.84
C ALA A 122 11.55 -5.95 2.96
N LEU A 123 12.17 -5.25 1.99
CA LEU A 123 11.44 -4.44 1.02
C LEU A 123 10.49 -5.29 0.16
N ILE A 124 10.96 -6.40 -0.41
CA ILE A 124 10.17 -7.26 -1.29
C ILE A 124 8.99 -7.86 -0.56
N ILE A 125 9.21 -8.44 0.63
CA ILE A 125 8.13 -8.99 1.46
C ILE A 125 7.08 -7.92 1.75
N GLY A 126 7.51 -6.70 2.09
CA GLY A 126 6.61 -5.57 2.32
C GLY A 126 5.78 -5.18 1.11
N LEU A 127 6.40 -5.14 -0.08
CA LEU A 127 5.71 -4.83 -1.33
C LEU A 127 4.72 -5.94 -1.71
N GLU A 128 5.11 -7.20 -1.60
CA GLU A 128 4.23 -8.35 -1.88
C GLU A 128 2.98 -8.31 -1.00
N MET A 129 3.13 -8.07 0.31
CA MET A 129 1.99 -7.94 1.22
C MET A 129 1.04 -6.80 0.80
N LEU A 130 1.57 -5.65 0.39
CA LEU A 130 0.74 -4.53 -0.05
C LEU A 130 0.03 -4.80 -1.39
N VAL A 131 0.69 -5.49 -2.32
CA VAL A 131 0.08 -5.94 -3.58
C VAL A 131 -1.05 -6.93 -3.30
N GLU A 132 -0.85 -7.89 -2.40
CA GLU A 132 -1.88 -8.85 -1.98
C GLU A 132 -3.08 -8.17 -1.31
N LEU A 133 -2.85 -7.07 -0.60
CA LEU A 133 -3.90 -6.23 -0.02
C LEU A 133 -4.62 -5.34 -1.05
N GLY A 134 -4.17 -5.30 -2.31
CA GLY A 134 -4.74 -4.47 -3.37
C GLY A 134 -4.47 -2.98 -3.20
N VAL A 135 -3.39 -2.62 -2.50
CA VAL A 135 -2.98 -1.23 -2.28
C VAL A 135 -2.49 -0.62 -3.59
N GLN A 136 -2.95 0.59 -3.90
CA GLN A 136 -2.63 1.27 -5.16
C GLN A 136 -1.63 2.43 -5.00
N SER A 137 -1.47 2.98 -3.79
CA SER A 137 -0.55 4.08 -3.51
C SER A 137 0.26 3.79 -2.24
N VAL A 138 1.58 3.86 -2.35
CA VAL A 138 2.52 3.51 -1.27
C VAL A 138 3.66 4.52 -1.13
N GLU A 139 3.98 4.87 0.12
CA GLU A 139 5.18 5.60 0.53
C GLU A 139 6.14 4.62 1.20
N ILE A 140 7.33 4.41 0.61
CA ILE A 140 8.31 3.43 1.06
C ILE A 140 9.40 4.11 1.88
N LEU A 141 9.63 3.64 3.10
CA LEU A 141 10.51 4.26 4.07
C LEU A 141 11.53 3.24 4.58
N GLY A 142 12.81 3.50 4.34
CA GLY A 142 13.91 2.66 4.83
C GLY A 142 15.15 3.47 5.19
N ASP A 143 16.04 2.94 6.02
CA ASP A 143 17.33 3.58 6.32
C ASP A 143 18.45 3.15 5.35
N SER A 144 18.24 2.06 4.60
CA SER A 144 19.15 1.57 3.56
C SER A 144 19.16 2.46 2.31
N MET A 145 20.02 3.49 2.35
CA MET A 145 20.23 4.40 1.22
C MET A 145 20.64 3.70 -0.07
N LEU A 146 21.34 2.56 0.03
CA LEU A 146 21.72 1.78 -1.15
C LEU A 146 20.48 1.23 -1.85
N VAL A 147 19.58 0.59 -1.11
CA VAL A 147 18.35 0.00 -1.66
C VAL A 147 17.47 1.11 -2.26
N LEU A 148 17.20 2.17 -1.48
CA LEU A 148 16.36 3.29 -1.92
C LEU A 148 16.89 3.93 -3.22
N LYS A 149 18.20 4.21 -3.30
CA LYS A 149 18.78 4.80 -4.50
C LYS A 149 18.85 3.85 -5.69
N GLN A 150 18.99 2.55 -5.44
CA GLN A 150 18.98 1.56 -6.51
C GLN A 150 17.58 1.39 -7.11
N ILE A 151 16.51 1.33 -6.29
CA ILE A 151 15.13 1.29 -6.80
C ILE A 151 14.75 2.60 -7.51
N ALA A 152 15.20 3.75 -6.99
CA ALA A 152 15.05 5.06 -7.64
C ALA A 152 15.77 5.18 -8.99
N GLY A 153 16.77 4.32 -9.25
CA GLY A 153 17.58 4.36 -10.47
C GLY A 153 18.76 5.33 -10.40
N GLU A 154 18.97 5.98 -9.26
CA GLU A 154 20.11 6.86 -9.01
C GLU A 154 21.42 6.07 -8.94
N TYR A 155 21.39 4.87 -8.33
CA TYR A 155 22.55 4.00 -8.19
C TYR A 155 22.45 2.78 -9.09
N LYS A 156 23.55 2.47 -9.80
CA LYS A 156 23.67 1.23 -10.56
C LYS A 156 23.90 0.05 -9.60
N CYS A 157 23.20 -1.05 -9.85
CA CYS A 157 23.46 -2.32 -9.15
C CYS A 157 24.47 -3.14 -9.95
N LEU A 158 25.75 -3.11 -9.53
CA LEU A 158 26.83 -3.82 -10.20
C LEU A 158 26.97 -5.28 -9.74
N ASN A 159 26.38 -5.62 -8.59
CA ASN A 159 26.45 -6.97 -8.04
C ASN A 159 25.34 -7.83 -8.67
N PRO A 160 25.65 -8.86 -9.46
CA PRO A 160 24.65 -9.70 -10.11
C PRO A 160 23.71 -10.40 -9.11
N SER A 161 24.21 -10.74 -7.92
CA SER A 161 23.40 -11.34 -6.86
C SER A 161 22.39 -10.38 -6.24
N LEU A 162 22.61 -9.06 -6.31
CA LEU A 162 21.63 -8.05 -5.89
C LEU A 162 20.76 -7.57 -7.06
N ALA A 163 21.22 -7.74 -8.30
CA ALA A 163 20.46 -7.33 -9.48
C ALA A 163 19.10 -8.07 -9.57
N VAL A 164 19.05 -9.35 -9.18
CA VAL A 164 17.80 -10.12 -9.14
C VAL A 164 16.78 -9.52 -8.17
N TYR A 165 17.24 -9.02 -7.01
CA TYR A 165 16.40 -8.34 -6.02
C TYR A 165 15.88 -7.00 -6.53
N LEU A 166 16.75 -6.22 -7.17
CA LEU A 166 16.35 -4.95 -7.76
C LEU A 166 15.30 -5.14 -8.86
N VAL A 167 15.43 -6.17 -9.69
CA VAL A 167 14.43 -6.51 -10.71
C VAL A 167 13.11 -6.90 -10.06
N ALA A 168 13.14 -7.79 -9.07
CA ALA A 168 11.93 -8.21 -8.35
C ALA A 168 11.20 -7.02 -7.69
N ALA A 169 11.93 -6.19 -6.94
CA ALA A 169 11.38 -4.99 -6.32
C ALA A 169 10.77 -4.03 -7.37
N ARG A 170 11.46 -3.80 -8.50
CA ARG A 170 10.92 -2.95 -9.57
C ARG A 170 9.68 -3.51 -10.23
N ASN A 171 9.60 -4.81 -10.44
CA ASN A 171 8.40 -5.45 -10.97
C ASN A 171 7.22 -5.31 -9.99
N LEU A 172 7.45 -5.45 -8.69
CA LEU A 172 6.39 -5.19 -7.70
C LEU A 172 5.97 -3.73 -7.69
N LEU A 173 6.91 -2.79 -7.85
CA LEU A 173 6.59 -1.36 -7.93
C LEU A 173 5.69 -1.01 -9.12
N THR A 174 5.67 -1.79 -10.20
CA THR A 174 4.76 -1.54 -11.33
C THR A 174 3.29 -1.90 -11.03
N GLU A 175 3.03 -2.63 -9.95
CA GLU A 175 1.66 -2.96 -9.52
C GLU A 175 0.97 -1.78 -8.81
N PHE A 176 1.73 -0.80 -8.35
CA PHE A 176 1.20 0.40 -7.71
C PHE A 176 0.93 1.49 -8.75
N ARG A 177 -0.19 2.20 -8.61
CA ARG A 177 -0.48 3.41 -9.40
C ARG A 177 0.51 4.51 -9.05
N GLU A 178 0.88 4.59 -7.78
CA GLU A 178 1.80 5.58 -7.25
C GLU A 178 2.70 4.92 -6.20
N ALA A 179 4.00 5.09 -6.35
CA ALA A 179 4.99 4.65 -5.37
C ALA A 179 6.01 5.75 -5.16
N THR A 180 6.17 6.20 -3.93
CA THR A 180 7.21 7.15 -3.52
C THR A 180 8.14 6.47 -2.52
N TRP A 181 9.33 7.05 -2.34
CA TRP A 181 10.30 6.51 -1.39
C TRP A 181 11.11 7.61 -0.75
N GLU A 182 11.29 7.50 0.56
CA GLU A 182 12.05 8.45 1.36
C GLU A 182 12.95 7.75 2.36
N LYS A 183 13.98 8.48 2.83
CA LYS A 183 14.82 8.00 3.91
C LYS A 183 14.00 7.95 5.20
N GLY A 184 13.72 6.74 5.68
CA GLY A 184 13.06 6.49 6.95
C GLY A 184 13.99 6.68 8.15
N ARG A 185 13.42 6.97 9.32
CA ARG A 185 14.14 6.79 10.60
C ARG A 185 14.15 5.29 10.93
N LYS A 186 15.27 4.79 11.44
CA LYS A 186 15.42 3.39 11.84
C LYS A 186 14.25 2.93 12.70
N LEU A 187 13.62 1.82 12.32
CA LEU A 187 12.58 1.18 13.11
C LEU A 187 13.21 0.76 14.44
N ARG A 188 12.97 1.55 15.50
CA ARG A 188 13.42 1.17 16.83
C ARG A 188 12.58 -0.01 17.27
N SER A 189 13.23 -1.14 17.52
CA SER A 189 12.68 -2.28 18.25
C SER A 189 12.02 -1.75 19.53
N GLN A 190 10.69 -1.87 19.64
CA GLN A 190 10.02 -1.74 20.92
C GLN A 190 10.22 -3.02 21.73
#